data_AF-A0A395RT02-F1
#
_entry.id   AF-A0A395RT02-F1
#
_cell.length_a   1.000
_cell.length_b   1.000
_cell.length_c   1.000
_cell.angle_alpha   90.00
_cell.angle_beta   90.00
_cell.angle_gamma   90.00
#
_symmetry.space_group_name_H-M   'P 1'
#
loop_
_entity.id
_entity.type
_entity.pdbx_description
1 polymer ?
#
loop_
_entity_poly.entity_id
_entity_poly.type
_entity_poly.pdbx_seq_one_letter_code
_entity_poly.pdbx_strand_id
1 'polypeptide(L)'
;MASKNVFITGTTGFIGGDAFYALSKAQPSWKYTILVRSEEKGKDVQKQYPDVKLAVGSLDDSEVIKKAASESDIVIHTAESSDHAGAARAIGAGLQSTHSASNPGYWIHISGTGILCWYDQDNKRYGEAPRPDQSYDDLEGVDKVTSLPDTAFHRDVDKIVLEEAAKNPDAVKVAIVCPPTIYGTGRGPANQRSRQIPGLAETTLEKGFGPIIGAGKTEWDNVHVHDLSDLIVLLSQRAASSDNQNEEEIWGPKGYFFAENGTHKWSEISTLIAKEAKKQGLINSDETKVLDVDEAQEKLGFQALSWGLNSRGDAKRARKYLGWKPTSPSLEEWLPEAVQVEARRLNKI
;
A
#
# COMPACT_ATOMS: atom_id res chain seq x y z
N MET A 1 1.10 9.03 26.72
CA MET A 1 0.75 7.64 26.37
C MET A 1 1.92 6.74 26.73
N ALA A 2 1.69 5.49 27.11
CA ALA A 2 2.77 4.55 27.40
C ALA A 2 3.61 4.31 26.13
N SER A 3 4.92 4.16 26.29
CA SER A 3 5.82 3.74 25.21
C SER A 3 5.37 2.39 24.66
N LYS A 4 5.35 2.24 23.33
CA LYS A 4 5.05 0.97 22.66
C LYS A 4 6.29 0.41 21.96
N ASN A 5 6.34 -0.91 21.84
CA ASN A 5 7.29 -1.62 20.99
C ASN A 5 6.60 -1.87 19.64
N VAL A 6 7.21 -1.40 18.56
CA VAL A 6 6.67 -1.52 17.21
C VAL A 6 7.63 -2.31 16.34
N PHE A 7 7.13 -3.35 15.70
CA PHE A 7 7.86 -4.08 14.66
C PHE A 7 7.34 -3.67 13.28
N ILE A 8 8.23 -3.22 12.40
CA ILE A 8 7.88 -2.77 11.04
C ILE A 8 8.67 -3.56 10.01
N THR A 9 7.98 -4.16 9.04
CA THR A 9 8.63 -4.69 7.84
C THR A 9 8.59 -3.65 6.73
N GLY A 10 9.62 -3.62 5.87
CA GLY A 10 9.60 -2.79 4.66
C GLY A 10 9.99 -1.33 4.84
N THR A 11 10.72 -0.97 5.89
CA THR A 11 11.19 0.40 6.15
C THR A 11 12.17 0.95 5.11
N THR A 12 12.74 0.08 4.27
CA THR A 12 13.54 0.49 3.10
C THR A 12 12.72 0.61 1.80
N GLY A 13 11.44 0.27 1.84
CA GLY A 13 10.48 0.40 0.75
C GLY A 13 9.74 1.75 0.76
N PHE A 14 8.90 1.96 -0.24
CA PHE A 14 8.17 3.21 -0.45
C PHE A 14 7.15 3.49 0.66
N ILE A 15 6.18 2.58 0.85
CA ILE A 15 5.13 2.71 1.86
C ILE A 15 5.71 2.62 3.27
N GLY A 16 6.41 1.52 3.57
CA GLY A 16 6.96 1.28 4.90
C GLY A 16 7.99 2.31 5.33
N GLY A 17 8.78 2.86 4.39
CA GLY A 17 9.72 3.94 4.67
C GLY A 17 9.04 5.24 5.05
N ASP A 18 8.02 5.67 4.30
CA ASP A 18 7.27 6.90 4.61
C ASP A 18 6.42 6.74 5.89
N ALA A 19 5.80 5.57 6.07
CA ALA A 19 5.04 5.26 7.29
C ALA A 19 5.95 5.26 8.53
N PHE A 20 7.15 4.69 8.45
CA PHE A 20 8.12 4.73 9.53
C PHE A 20 8.62 6.16 9.82
N TYR A 21 8.86 6.96 8.79
CA TYR A 21 9.19 8.38 8.96
C TYR A 21 8.08 9.13 9.72
N ALA A 22 6.83 8.97 9.28
CA ALA A 22 5.69 9.66 9.89
C ALA A 22 5.46 9.20 11.34
N LEU A 23 5.50 7.89 11.58
CA LEU A 23 5.26 7.31 12.90
C LEU A 23 6.37 7.65 13.90
N SER A 24 7.64 7.53 13.51
CA SER A 24 8.77 7.88 14.38
C SER A 24 8.76 9.36 14.79
N LYS A 25 8.30 10.26 13.91
CA LYS A 25 8.07 11.66 14.25
C LYS A 25 6.88 11.88 15.18
N ALA A 26 5.76 11.20 14.92
CA ALA A 26 4.56 11.33 15.73
C ALA A 26 4.72 10.69 17.13
N GLN A 27 5.53 9.64 17.23
CA GLN A 27 5.74 8.85 18.44
C GLN A 27 7.25 8.62 18.69
N PRO A 28 8.02 9.67 18.99
CA PRO A 28 9.48 9.57 19.16
C PRO A 28 9.90 8.78 20.40
N SER A 29 8.98 8.60 21.37
CA SER A 29 9.23 7.85 22.60
C SER A 29 9.05 6.33 22.46
N TRP A 30 8.51 5.87 21.32
CA TRP A 30 8.29 4.45 21.07
C TRP A 30 9.60 3.76 20.64
N LYS A 31 9.64 2.45 20.82
CA LYS A 31 10.78 1.61 20.45
C LYS A 31 10.47 0.89 19.16
N TYR A 32 11.36 1.01 18.19
CA TYR A 32 11.15 0.47 16.85
C TYR A 32 12.13 -0.66 16.57
N THR A 33 11.59 -1.77 16.07
CA THR A 33 12.35 -2.89 15.50
C THR A 33 12.01 -2.97 14.02
N ILE A 34 13.01 -3.04 13.15
CA ILE A 34 12.81 -3.09 11.70
C ILE A 34 13.36 -4.39 11.11
N LEU A 35 12.58 -5.00 10.20
CA LEU A 35 13.07 -6.14 9.42
C LEU A 35 13.99 -5.65 8.31
N VAL A 36 15.22 -6.13 8.29
CA VAL A 36 16.20 -5.82 7.24
C VAL A 36 16.91 -7.07 6.74
N ARG A 37 17.10 -7.19 5.43
CA ARG A 37 17.73 -8.37 4.80
C ARG A 37 19.22 -8.53 5.14
N SER A 38 19.86 -7.48 5.63
CA SER A 38 21.26 -7.50 6.05
C SER A 38 21.54 -6.39 7.06
N GLU A 39 22.58 -6.57 7.86
CA GLU A 39 23.05 -5.51 8.77
C GLU A 39 23.43 -4.23 8.02
N GLU A 40 24.00 -4.34 6.82
CA GLU A 40 24.38 -3.19 6.00
C GLU A 40 23.17 -2.29 5.68
N LYS A 41 22.07 -2.89 5.20
CA LYS A 41 20.81 -2.15 4.96
C LYS A 41 20.24 -1.58 6.26
N GLY A 42 20.42 -2.29 7.37
CA GLY A 42 20.06 -1.78 8.70
C GLY A 42 20.88 -0.54 9.10
N LYS A 43 22.18 -0.55 8.84
CA LYS A 43 23.09 0.58 9.12
C LYS A 43 22.69 1.82 8.32
N ASP A 44 22.24 1.66 7.08
CA ASP A 44 21.76 2.80 6.28
C ASP A 44 20.54 3.47 6.90
N VAL A 45 19.62 2.69 7.47
CA VAL A 45 18.48 3.24 8.22
C VAL A 45 18.95 3.85 9.55
N GLN A 46 19.85 3.18 10.28
CA GLN A 46 20.37 3.64 11.56
C GLN A 46 21.16 4.95 11.48
N LYS A 47 21.73 5.31 10.32
CA LYS A 47 22.32 6.65 10.10
C LYS A 47 21.32 7.77 10.38
N GLN A 48 20.04 7.54 10.10
CA GLN A 48 18.95 8.51 10.34
C GLN A 48 18.17 8.20 11.62
N TYR A 49 18.14 6.94 12.06
CA TYR A 49 17.38 6.46 13.22
C TYR A 49 18.27 5.61 14.15
N PRO A 50 19.16 6.22 14.95
CA PRO A 50 20.19 5.51 15.70
C PRO A 50 19.65 4.45 16.68
N ASP A 51 18.47 4.71 17.24
CA ASP A 51 17.87 3.88 18.30
C ASP A 51 17.03 2.71 17.76
N VAL A 52 16.91 2.56 16.44
CA VAL A 52 16.14 1.46 15.85
C VAL A 52 16.88 0.14 16.02
N LYS A 53 16.15 -0.89 16.49
CA LYS A 53 16.65 -2.26 16.58
C LYS A 53 16.50 -2.96 15.23
N LEU A 54 17.44 -3.84 14.91
CA LEU A 54 17.41 -4.61 13.67
C LEU A 54 16.94 -6.04 13.96
N ALA A 55 15.88 -6.47 13.27
CA ALA A 55 15.58 -7.88 13.06
C ALA A 55 16.20 -8.26 11.71
N VAL A 56 17.36 -8.91 11.72
CA VAL A 56 18.08 -9.25 10.49
C VAL A 56 17.53 -10.55 9.93
N GLY A 57 16.90 -10.47 8.77
CA GLY A 57 16.24 -11.59 8.11
C GLY A 57 15.48 -11.14 6.85
N SER A 58 15.13 -12.12 6.03
CA SER A 58 14.22 -12.00 4.89
C SER A 58 12.77 -12.33 5.30
N LEU A 59 11.84 -12.26 4.35
CA LEU A 59 10.45 -12.65 4.60
C LEU A 59 10.27 -14.17 4.75
N ASP A 60 11.26 -14.96 4.30
CA ASP A 60 11.30 -16.41 4.46
C ASP A 60 11.83 -16.86 5.84
N ASP A 61 12.45 -15.95 6.60
CA ASP A 61 13.00 -16.23 7.93
C ASP A 61 11.92 -16.16 9.01
N SER A 62 11.00 -17.13 8.97
CA SER A 62 9.80 -17.18 9.83
C SER A 62 10.09 -17.04 11.33
N GLU A 63 11.16 -17.65 11.85
CA GLU A 63 11.52 -17.54 13.27
C GLU A 63 11.96 -16.12 13.67
N VAL A 64 12.63 -15.38 12.77
CA VAL A 64 13.00 -13.98 13.01
C VAL A 64 11.75 -13.12 13.10
N ILE A 65 10.82 -13.29 12.16
CA ILE A 65 9.56 -12.54 12.10
C ILE A 65 8.69 -12.86 13.32
N LYS A 66 8.53 -14.15 13.64
CA LYS A 66 7.74 -14.62 14.77
C LYS A 66 8.25 -14.03 16.09
N LYS A 67 9.57 -14.07 16.32
CA LYS A 67 10.20 -13.49 17.51
C LYS A 67 9.98 -11.98 17.59
N ALA A 68 10.20 -11.25 16.49
CA ALA A 68 10.03 -9.81 16.49
C ALA A 68 8.56 -9.41 16.72
N ALA A 69 7.62 -10.14 16.13
CA ALA A 69 6.19 -9.94 16.33
C ALA A 69 5.76 -10.25 17.77
N SER A 70 6.25 -11.33 18.38
CA SER A 70 5.88 -11.70 19.76
C SER A 70 6.40 -10.73 20.82
N GLU A 71 7.45 -9.96 20.50
CA GLU A 71 8.05 -8.94 21.38
C GLU A 71 7.45 -7.54 21.18
N SER A 72 6.47 -7.38 20.27
CA SER A 72 5.95 -6.07 19.85
C SER A 72 4.49 -5.88 20.22
N ASP A 73 4.12 -4.68 20.64
CA ASP A 73 2.72 -4.31 20.89
C ASP A 73 1.97 -4.08 19.56
N ILE A 74 2.69 -3.56 18.55
CA ILE A 74 2.15 -3.20 17.24
C ILE A 74 3.08 -3.75 16.15
N VAL A 75 2.51 -4.44 15.17
CA VAL A 75 3.19 -4.90 13.96
C VAL A 75 2.64 -4.15 12.76
N ILE A 76 3.51 -3.52 11.97
CA ILE A 76 3.17 -2.85 10.72
C ILE A 76 3.84 -3.61 9.58
N HIS A 77 3.05 -4.36 8.83
CA HIS A 77 3.55 -5.24 7.79
C HIS A 77 3.37 -4.59 6.41
N THR A 78 4.47 -4.18 5.77
CA THR A 78 4.45 -3.49 4.46
C THR A 78 5.35 -4.12 3.39
N ALA A 79 6.30 -4.99 3.79
CA ALA A 79 7.21 -5.67 2.85
C ALA A 79 6.50 -6.85 2.20
N GLU A 80 6.18 -6.71 0.90
CA GLU A 80 5.45 -7.72 0.10
C GLU A 80 4.25 -8.30 0.86
N SER A 81 3.63 -7.45 1.70
CA SER A 81 2.70 -7.88 2.73
C SER A 81 1.45 -8.50 2.13
N SER A 82 1.00 -7.99 0.99
CA SER A 82 -0.13 -8.49 0.22
C SER A 82 0.09 -9.84 -0.46
N ASP A 83 1.34 -10.28 -0.61
CA ASP A 83 1.69 -11.40 -1.50
C ASP A 83 2.65 -12.43 -0.85
N HIS A 84 3.00 -12.25 0.43
CA HIS A 84 3.93 -13.13 1.14
C HIS A 84 3.26 -13.88 2.31
N ALA A 85 2.55 -14.96 1.98
CA ALA A 85 1.82 -15.81 2.93
C ALA A 85 2.66 -16.31 4.13
N GLY A 86 3.92 -16.67 3.92
CA GLY A 86 4.81 -17.18 4.99
C GLY A 86 5.02 -16.17 6.12
N ALA A 87 5.42 -14.95 5.77
CA ALA A 87 5.54 -13.82 6.69
C ALA A 87 4.23 -13.51 7.41
N ALA A 88 3.09 -13.48 6.72
CA ALA A 88 1.78 -13.25 7.35
C ALA A 88 1.47 -14.31 8.44
N ARG A 89 1.71 -15.59 8.16
CA ARG A 89 1.56 -16.67 9.15
C ARG A 89 2.54 -16.52 10.32
N ALA A 90 3.79 -16.15 10.06
CA ALA A 90 4.80 -15.95 11.10
C ALA A 90 4.44 -14.78 12.05
N ILE A 91 3.90 -13.68 11.51
CA ILE A 91 3.40 -12.55 12.30
C ILE A 91 2.24 -12.99 13.19
N GLY A 92 1.22 -13.64 12.60
CA GLY A 92 0.07 -14.15 13.34
C GLY A 92 0.48 -15.10 14.48
N ALA A 93 1.37 -16.06 14.18
CA ALA A 93 1.91 -17.00 15.17
C ALA A 93 2.72 -16.31 16.27
N GLY A 94 3.50 -15.28 15.94
CA GLY A 94 4.25 -14.49 16.91
C GLY A 94 3.31 -13.78 17.88
N LEU A 95 2.32 -13.07 17.35
CA LEU A 95 1.33 -12.35 18.17
C LEU A 95 0.52 -13.30 19.07
N GLN A 96 0.08 -14.45 18.54
CA GLN A 96 -0.65 -15.44 19.35
C GLN A 96 0.16 -16.06 20.48
N SER A 97 1.50 -16.06 20.38
CA SER A 97 2.35 -16.74 21.36
C SER A 97 2.51 -15.99 22.68
N THR A 98 2.33 -14.67 22.69
CA THR A 98 2.62 -13.80 23.84
C THR A 98 1.47 -12.86 24.21
N HIS A 99 0.53 -12.60 23.30
CA HIS A 99 -0.59 -11.70 23.56
C HIS A 99 -1.83 -12.41 24.12
N SER A 100 -2.68 -11.63 24.77
CA SER A 100 -3.89 -12.09 25.46
C SER A 100 -4.94 -10.98 25.48
N ALA A 101 -6.16 -11.27 25.93
CA ALA A 101 -7.22 -10.27 26.08
C ALA A 101 -6.82 -9.06 26.94
N SER A 102 -5.98 -9.26 27.97
CA SER A 102 -5.49 -8.18 28.84
C SER A 102 -4.26 -7.45 28.30
N ASN A 103 -3.61 -7.99 27.26
CA ASN A 103 -2.47 -7.39 26.58
C ASN A 103 -2.51 -7.73 25.08
N PRO A 104 -3.45 -7.14 24.33
CA PRO A 104 -3.63 -7.46 22.92
C PRO A 104 -2.45 -6.98 22.08
N GLY A 105 -2.14 -7.74 21.04
CA GLY A 105 -1.19 -7.38 19.99
C GLY A 105 -1.93 -6.86 18.77
N TYR A 106 -1.45 -5.77 18.19
CA TYR A 106 -2.09 -5.11 17.06
C TYR A 106 -1.30 -5.35 15.77
N TRP A 107 -2.00 -5.65 14.69
CA TRP A 107 -1.39 -5.89 13.39
C TRP A 107 -2.05 -5.03 12.33
N ILE A 108 -1.28 -4.06 11.82
CA ILE A 108 -1.64 -3.25 10.67
C ILE A 108 -1.00 -3.92 9.44
N HIS A 109 -1.84 -4.50 8.60
CA HIS A 109 -1.46 -5.23 7.40
C HIS A 109 -1.72 -4.37 6.17
N ILE A 110 -0.71 -4.13 5.34
CA ILE A 110 -0.91 -3.42 4.07
C ILE A 110 -1.19 -4.44 2.98
N SER A 111 -2.43 -4.47 2.49
CA SER A 111 -2.83 -5.19 1.29
C SER A 111 -2.86 -4.21 0.10
N GLY A 112 -3.84 -4.30 -0.80
CA GLY A 112 -4.01 -3.35 -1.90
C GLY A 112 -5.35 -3.48 -2.61
N THR A 113 -5.84 -2.38 -3.21
CA THR A 113 -7.09 -2.45 -3.99
C THR A 113 -6.95 -3.19 -5.32
N GLY A 114 -5.76 -3.71 -5.63
CA GLY A 114 -5.57 -4.70 -6.70
C GLY A 114 -6.55 -5.86 -6.59
N ILE A 115 -6.97 -6.22 -5.37
CA ILE A 115 -8.03 -7.21 -5.11
C ILE A 115 -9.35 -6.90 -5.84
N LEU A 116 -9.66 -5.62 -6.09
CA LEU A 116 -10.89 -5.18 -6.77
C LEU A 116 -10.82 -5.35 -8.30
N CYS A 117 -9.63 -5.63 -8.86
CA CYS A 117 -9.43 -5.87 -10.28
C CYS A 117 -9.94 -7.24 -10.76
N TRP A 118 -10.34 -8.13 -9.84
CA TRP A 118 -10.65 -9.53 -10.11
C TRP A 118 -11.65 -9.71 -11.25
N TYR A 119 -12.70 -8.89 -11.30
CA TYR A 119 -13.77 -9.07 -12.29
C TYR A 119 -13.25 -8.83 -13.71
N ASP A 120 -12.47 -7.76 -13.91
CA ASP A 120 -11.91 -7.47 -15.22
C ASP A 120 -10.82 -8.46 -15.60
N GLN A 121 -10.04 -8.96 -14.63
CA GLN A 121 -9.07 -10.03 -14.86
C GLN A 121 -9.76 -11.30 -15.35
N ASP A 122 -10.75 -11.80 -14.61
CA ASP A 122 -11.40 -13.08 -14.88
C ASP A 122 -12.23 -13.04 -16.18
N ASN A 123 -12.70 -11.85 -16.56
CA ASN A 123 -13.50 -11.64 -17.78
C ASN A 123 -12.72 -10.97 -18.92
N LYS A 124 -11.40 -10.78 -18.77
CA LYS A 124 -10.49 -10.17 -19.77
C LYS A 124 -10.99 -8.81 -20.31
N ARG A 125 -11.49 -7.95 -19.43
CA ARG A 125 -12.10 -6.66 -19.76
C ARG A 125 -11.06 -5.53 -19.83
N TYR A 126 -9.93 -5.77 -20.47
CA TYR A 126 -8.81 -4.84 -20.48
C TYR A 126 -9.18 -3.51 -21.18
N GLY A 127 -9.12 -2.41 -20.44
CA GLY A 127 -9.41 -1.06 -20.93
C GLY A 127 -10.89 -0.69 -20.96
N GLU A 128 -11.79 -1.55 -20.49
CA GLU A 128 -13.23 -1.29 -20.45
C GLU A 128 -13.65 -0.41 -19.26
N ALA A 129 -14.81 0.23 -19.38
CA ALA A 129 -15.34 1.10 -18.32
C ALA A 129 -15.73 0.31 -17.05
N PRO A 130 -15.68 0.95 -15.86
CA PRO A 130 -16.20 0.37 -14.64
C PRO A 130 -17.64 -0.11 -14.78
N ARG A 131 -17.96 -1.20 -14.08
CA ARG A 131 -19.31 -1.74 -14.00
C ARG A 131 -20.02 -1.24 -12.74
N PRO A 132 -21.26 -0.73 -12.82
CA PRO A 132 -22.00 -0.30 -11.63
C PRO A 132 -22.22 -1.42 -10.59
N ASP A 133 -22.36 -2.67 -11.03
CA ASP A 133 -22.52 -3.84 -10.15
C ASP A 133 -21.21 -4.24 -9.43
N GLN A 134 -20.08 -3.71 -9.88
CA GLN A 134 -18.74 -3.91 -9.30
C GLN A 134 -18.33 -2.68 -8.46
N SER A 135 -19.26 -2.18 -7.64
CA SER A 135 -19.02 -1.15 -6.63
C SER A 135 -18.68 -1.77 -5.28
N TYR A 136 -17.77 -1.15 -4.54
CA TYR A 136 -17.25 -1.62 -3.26
C TYR A 136 -17.11 -0.46 -2.28
N ASP A 137 -17.34 -0.72 -0.99
CA ASP A 137 -16.99 0.19 0.09
C ASP A 137 -16.52 -0.59 1.31
N ASP A 138 -15.70 0.04 2.14
CA ASP A 138 -15.04 -0.59 3.27
C ASP A 138 -15.88 -0.57 4.57
N LEU A 139 -17.10 -0.01 4.54
CA LEU A 139 -17.93 0.19 5.72
C LEU A 139 -19.18 -0.68 5.72
N GLU A 140 -20.20 -0.31 4.94
CA GLU A 140 -21.44 -1.07 4.81
C GLU A 140 -21.26 -2.29 3.88
N GLY A 141 -20.36 -2.17 2.90
CA GLY A 141 -20.07 -3.17 1.88
C GLY A 141 -18.92 -4.14 2.22
N VAL A 142 -18.37 -4.09 3.44
CA VAL A 142 -17.16 -4.85 3.81
C VAL A 142 -17.31 -6.36 3.63
N ASP A 143 -18.51 -6.91 3.81
CA ASP A 143 -18.78 -8.33 3.59
C ASP A 143 -18.56 -8.72 2.12
N LYS A 144 -18.90 -7.85 1.16
CA LYS A 144 -18.66 -8.08 -0.27
C LYS A 144 -17.17 -8.11 -0.59
N VAL A 145 -16.37 -7.26 0.07
CA VAL A 145 -14.92 -7.18 -0.10
C VAL A 145 -14.22 -8.39 0.49
N THR A 146 -14.64 -8.80 1.69
CA THR A 146 -14.06 -9.96 2.39
C THR A 146 -14.57 -11.31 1.87
N SER A 147 -15.52 -11.31 0.94
CA SER A 147 -16.05 -12.50 0.24
C SER A 147 -15.67 -12.58 -1.24
N LEU A 148 -14.67 -11.81 -1.69
CA LEU A 148 -14.23 -11.85 -3.09
C LEU A 148 -13.67 -13.24 -3.49
N PRO A 149 -13.72 -13.60 -4.79
CA PRO A 149 -13.22 -14.87 -5.29
C PRO A 149 -11.74 -15.10 -4.96
N ASP A 150 -11.33 -16.35 -4.79
CA ASP A 150 -9.93 -16.72 -4.52
C ASP A 150 -8.97 -16.37 -5.68
N THR A 151 -9.49 -16.06 -6.88
CA THR A 151 -8.72 -15.54 -8.03
C THR A 151 -8.35 -14.07 -7.89
N ALA A 152 -8.98 -13.34 -6.97
CA ALA A 152 -8.69 -11.95 -6.72
C ALA A 152 -7.27 -11.79 -6.16
N PHE A 153 -6.53 -10.79 -6.64
CA PHE A 153 -5.19 -10.49 -6.14
C PHE A 153 -5.19 -10.29 -4.62
N HIS A 154 -4.13 -10.72 -3.95
CA HIS A 154 -3.91 -10.57 -2.51
C HIS A 154 -4.91 -11.33 -1.61
N ARG A 155 -5.96 -11.92 -2.19
CA ARG A 155 -7.05 -12.56 -1.44
C ARG A 155 -6.56 -13.71 -0.57
N ASP A 156 -5.61 -14.48 -1.07
CA ASP A 156 -4.99 -15.59 -0.35
C ASP A 156 -4.31 -15.13 0.95
N VAL A 157 -3.60 -13.99 0.92
CA VAL A 157 -2.94 -13.43 2.10
C VAL A 157 -3.93 -12.72 3.01
N ASP A 158 -4.89 -11.96 2.47
CA ASP A 158 -5.97 -11.34 3.26
C ASP A 158 -6.74 -12.40 4.07
N LYS A 159 -7.03 -13.57 3.48
CA LYS A 159 -7.64 -14.71 4.19
C LYS A 159 -6.78 -15.18 5.35
N ILE A 160 -5.47 -15.36 5.14
CA ILE A 160 -4.54 -15.75 6.20
C ILE A 160 -4.59 -14.74 7.35
N VAL A 161 -4.51 -13.45 7.04
CA VAL A 161 -4.52 -12.38 8.05
C VAL A 161 -5.80 -12.42 8.89
N LEU A 162 -6.96 -12.55 8.24
CA LEU A 162 -8.26 -12.66 8.91
C LEU A 162 -8.38 -13.96 9.72
N GLU A 163 -7.91 -15.09 9.19
CA GLU A 163 -7.90 -16.39 9.88
C GLU A 163 -7.01 -16.37 11.12
N GLU A 164 -5.81 -15.78 11.05
CA GLU A 164 -4.92 -15.64 12.21
C GLU A 164 -5.54 -14.76 13.30
N ALA A 165 -6.26 -13.69 12.94
CA ALA A 165 -7.01 -12.87 13.90
C ALA A 165 -8.17 -13.65 14.55
N ALA A 166 -8.89 -14.45 13.76
CA ALA A 166 -10.05 -15.20 14.21
C ALA A 166 -9.72 -16.31 15.22
N LYS A 167 -8.47 -16.79 15.26
CA LYS A 167 -8.02 -17.80 16.25
C LYS A 167 -8.14 -17.32 17.69
N ASN A 168 -7.84 -16.04 17.94
CA ASN A 168 -7.96 -15.42 19.25
C ASN A 168 -8.26 -13.91 19.11
N PRO A 169 -9.52 -13.53 18.82
CA PRO A 169 -9.88 -12.17 18.44
C PRO A 169 -9.72 -11.14 19.56
N ASP A 170 -9.58 -11.59 20.81
CA ASP A 170 -9.29 -10.72 21.95
C ASP A 170 -7.80 -10.48 22.14
N ALA A 171 -6.95 -11.40 21.69
CA ALA A 171 -5.49 -11.28 21.79
C ALA A 171 -4.84 -10.65 20.56
N VAL A 172 -5.39 -10.87 19.36
CA VAL A 172 -4.82 -10.38 18.10
C VAL A 172 -5.83 -9.49 17.38
N LYS A 173 -5.52 -8.20 17.30
CA LYS A 173 -6.36 -7.17 16.70
C LYS A 173 -5.76 -6.77 15.35
N VAL A 174 -6.48 -7.02 14.26
CA VAL A 174 -5.99 -6.78 12.88
C VAL A 174 -6.70 -5.60 12.24
N ALA A 175 -5.96 -4.77 11.51
CA ALA A 175 -6.49 -3.86 10.51
C ALA A 175 -5.79 -4.10 9.16
N ILE A 176 -6.56 -4.46 8.13
CA ILE A 176 -6.10 -4.56 6.74
C ILE A 176 -6.34 -3.21 6.07
N VAL A 177 -5.29 -2.61 5.52
CA VAL A 177 -5.35 -1.36 4.77
C VAL A 177 -5.07 -1.65 3.31
N CYS A 178 -6.02 -1.31 2.45
CA CYS A 178 -5.97 -1.48 1.00
C CYS A 178 -5.85 -0.12 0.33
N PRO A 179 -4.61 0.38 0.14
CA PRO A 179 -4.38 1.56 -0.66
C PRO A 179 -4.60 1.26 -2.16
N PRO A 180 -5.06 2.25 -2.94
CA PRO A 180 -5.17 2.15 -4.38
C PRO A 180 -3.86 2.58 -5.05
N THR A 181 -3.89 3.31 -6.16
CA THR A 181 -2.66 3.86 -6.74
C THR A 181 -2.02 4.85 -5.77
N ILE A 182 -0.86 4.47 -5.25
CA ILE A 182 -0.09 5.30 -4.31
C ILE A 182 0.88 6.16 -5.10
N TYR A 183 0.80 7.48 -4.92
CA TYR A 183 1.65 8.46 -5.59
C TYR A 183 2.34 9.40 -4.60
N GLY A 184 3.15 10.31 -5.13
CA GLY A 184 3.93 11.25 -4.32
C GLY A 184 5.36 10.79 -4.07
N THR A 185 6.15 11.71 -3.52
CA THR A 185 7.56 11.46 -3.17
C THR A 185 7.65 11.08 -1.69
N GLY A 186 8.18 9.88 -1.44
CA GLY A 186 8.32 9.36 -0.08
C GLY A 186 9.37 10.10 0.74
N ARG A 187 9.23 10.05 2.07
CA ARG A 187 10.14 10.69 3.05
C ARG A 187 10.97 9.66 3.82
N GLY A 188 10.82 8.38 3.48
CA GLY A 188 11.54 7.28 4.08
C GLY A 188 13.05 7.29 3.80
N PRO A 189 13.83 6.49 4.54
CA PRO A 189 15.29 6.55 4.51
C PRO A 189 15.94 5.97 3.25
N ALA A 190 15.20 5.24 2.42
CA ALA A 190 15.72 4.55 1.23
C ALA A 190 14.85 4.80 -0.01
N ASN A 191 14.01 3.83 -0.43
CA ASN A 191 13.20 4.02 -1.63
C ASN A 191 12.08 5.06 -1.40
N GLN A 192 12.12 6.15 -2.17
CA GLN A 192 11.12 7.22 -2.13
C GLN A 192 10.25 7.27 -3.40
N ARG A 193 10.43 6.30 -4.30
CA ARG A 193 9.76 6.24 -5.60
C ARG A 193 8.57 5.28 -5.57
N SER A 194 7.44 5.72 -6.10
CA SER A 194 6.25 4.88 -6.33
C SER A 194 6.43 3.94 -7.55
N ARG A 195 5.37 3.25 -7.96
CA ARG A 195 5.42 2.19 -8.99
C ARG A 195 4.62 2.49 -10.25
N GLN A 196 3.28 2.48 -10.16
CA GLN A 196 2.42 2.49 -11.36
C GLN A 196 2.57 3.76 -12.22
N ILE A 197 2.52 4.95 -11.61
CA ILE A 197 2.66 6.23 -12.33
C ILE A 197 4.08 6.40 -12.91
N PRO A 198 5.16 6.13 -12.15
CA PRO A 198 6.51 6.11 -12.72
C PRO A 198 6.69 5.10 -13.85
N GLY A 199 6.09 3.91 -13.79
CA GLY A 199 6.15 2.93 -14.89
C GLY A 199 5.44 3.44 -16.16
N LEU A 200 4.35 4.19 -15.99
CA LEU A 200 3.64 4.83 -17.11
C LEU A 200 4.46 5.97 -17.71
N ALA A 201 5.11 6.78 -16.87
CA ALA A 201 6.02 7.84 -17.30
C ALA A 201 7.25 7.28 -18.02
N GLU A 202 7.90 6.27 -17.47
CA GLU A 202 9.00 5.53 -18.12
C GLU A 202 8.60 5.04 -19.51
N THR A 203 7.45 4.37 -19.62
CA THR A 203 6.96 3.86 -20.90
C THR A 203 6.67 4.98 -21.89
N THR A 204 6.12 6.10 -21.41
CA THR A 204 5.87 7.29 -22.24
C THR A 204 7.17 7.88 -22.79
N LEU A 205 8.19 8.01 -21.93
CA LEU A 205 9.49 8.59 -22.29
C LEU A 205 10.28 7.71 -23.27
N GLU A 206 10.13 6.40 -23.20
CA GLU A 206 10.78 5.45 -24.11
C GLU A 206 10.07 5.34 -25.46
N LYS A 207 8.73 5.26 -25.45
CA LYS A 207 7.92 5.09 -26.66
C LYS A 207 7.67 6.40 -27.41
N GLY A 208 7.77 7.54 -26.72
CA GLY A 208 7.50 8.86 -27.28
C GLY A 208 6.01 9.23 -27.39
N PHE A 209 5.13 8.47 -26.72
CA PHE A 209 3.69 8.69 -26.64
C PHE A 209 3.13 8.10 -25.34
N GLY A 210 2.01 8.61 -24.84
CA GLY A 210 1.33 8.06 -23.66
C GLY A 210 0.61 6.74 -24.00
N PRO A 211 0.92 5.60 -23.36
CA PRO A 211 0.26 4.34 -23.67
C PRO A 211 -1.14 4.28 -23.06
N ILE A 212 -2.09 3.67 -23.77
CA ILE A 212 -3.45 3.38 -23.32
C ILE A 212 -3.70 1.89 -23.51
N ILE A 213 -4.30 1.21 -22.53
CA ILE A 213 -4.73 -0.20 -22.68
C ILE A 213 -6.17 -0.25 -23.17
N GLY A 214 -6.42 -1.04 -24.23
CA GLY A 214 -7.76 -1.27 -24.78
C GLY A 214 -8.50 0.03 -25.10
N ALA A 215 -9.75 0.14 -24.64
CA ALA A 215 -10.55 1.36 -24.84
C ALA A 215 -10.16 2.54 -23.92
N GLY A 216 -9.23 2.35 -22.97
CA GLY A 216 -8.73 3.40 -22.09
C GLY A 216 -9.76 3.96 -21.10
N LYS A 217 -10.81 3.20 -20.79
CA LYS A 217 -11.92 3.66 -19.94
C LYS A 217 -11.80 3.24 -18.48
N THR A 218 -10.72 2.57 -18.11
CA THR A 218 -10.46 2.05 -16.78
C THR A 218 -10.22 3.15 -15.77
N GLU A 219 -10.83 3.02 -14.59
CA GLU A 219 -10.75 4.01 -13.53
C GLU A 219 -10.22 3.39 -12.24
N TRP A 220 -9.36 4.14 -11.56
CA TRP A 220 -8.76 3.78 -10.28
C TRP A 220 -8.92 4.91 -9.28
N ASP A 221 -9.01 4.55 -8.01
CA ASP A 221 -8.77 5.52 -6.95
C ASP A 221 -7.27 5.79 -6.78
N ASN A 222 -6.91 6.85 -6.07
CA ASN A 222 -5.53 7.19 -5.77
C ASN A 222 -5.37 7.80 -4.37
N VAL A 223 -4.16 7.72 -3.84
CA VAL A 223 -3.79 8.31 -2.54
C VAL A 223 -2.35 8.76 -2.54
N HIS A 224 -2.10 9.92 -1.95
CA HIS A 224 -0.73 10.38 -1.74
C HIS A 224 -0.10 9.56 -0.60
N VAL A 225 1.19 9.19 -0.74
CA VAL A 225 1.88 8.33 0.24
C VAL A 225 1.90 8.94 1.65
N HIS A 226 1.89 10.28 1.77
CA HIS A 226 1.85 10.93 3.08
C HIS A 226 0.50 10.74 3.77
N ASP A 227 -0.60 10.86 3.03
CA ASP A 227 -1.94 10.65 3.58
C ASP A 227 -2.16 9.18 3.99
N LEU A 228 -1.60 8.23 3.23
CA LEU A 228 -1.59 6.81 3.60
C LEU A 228 -0.80 6.57 4.89
N SER A 229 0.37 7.19 5.02
CA SER A 229 1.17 7.14 6.25
C SER A 229 0.42 7.72 7.44
N ASP A 230 -0.35 8.81 7.26
CA ASP A 230 -1.17 9.39 8.31
C ASP A 230 -2.26 8.41 8.79
N LEU A 231 -2.88 7.63 7.89
CA LEU A 231 -3.80 6.56 8.29
C LEU A 231 -3.11 5.47 9.12
N ILE A 232 -1.91 5.05 8.73
CA ILE A 232 -1.12 4.06 9.48
C ILE A 232 -0.75 4.61 10.87
N VAL A 233 -0.43 5.90 10.97
CA VAL A 233 -0.18 6.59 12.24
C VAL A 233 -1.43 6.61 13.11
N LEU A 234 -2.59 6.96 12.55
CA LEU A 234 -3.87 6.97 13.27
C LEU A 234 -4.22 5.57 13.81
N LEU A 235 -4.08 4.52 13.00
CA LEU A 235 -4.29 3.14 13.44
C LEU A 235 -3.31 2.76 14.57
N SER A 236 -2.04 3.13 14.44
CA SER A 236 -1.02 2.85 15.47
C SER A 236 -1.33 3.57 16.79
N GLN A 237 -1.75 4.84 16.72
CA GLN A 237 -2.17 5.61 17.89
C GLN A 237 -3.44 5.03 18.51
N ARG A 238 -4.37 4.56 17.68
CA ARG A 238 -5.60 3.90 18.12
C ARG A 238 -5.29 2.59 18.87
N ALA A 239 -4.32 1.80 18.40
CA ALA A 239 -3.82 0.60 19.06
C ALA A 239 -3.13 0.89 20.41
N ALA A 240 -2.51 2.07 20.53
CA ALA A 240 -1.84 2.49 21.76
C ALA A 240 -2.76 3.18 22.78
N SER A 241 -3.98 3.51 22.37
CA SER A 241 -4.96 4.22 23.19
C SER A 241 -5.62 3.29 24.22
N SER A 242 -6.08 3.85 25.34
CA SER A 242 -6.97 3.18 26.29
C SER A 242 -8.45 3.40 25.96
N ASP A 243 -8.75 4.15 24.91
CA ASP A 243 -10.09 4.32 24.38
C ASP A 243 -10.51 3.04 23.66
N ASN A 244 -11.63 2.43 24.01
CA ASN A 244 -12.10 1.19 23.38
C ASN A 244 -13.40 1.43 22.57
N GLN A 245 -13.73 2.68 22.22
CA GLN A 245 -14.91 2.97 21.41
C GLN A 245 -14.77 2.44 19.98
N ASN A 246 -15.79 1.72 19.52
CA ASN A 246 -15.90 1.16 18.16
C ASN A 246 -14.71 0.24 17.80
N GLU A 247 -14.11 -0.48 18.75
CA GLU A 247 -12.99 -1.39 18.47
C GLU A 247 -13.36 -2.45 17.42
N GLU A 248 -14.58 -2.96 17.47
CA GLU A 248 -15.13 -3.93 16.51
C GLU A 248 -15.27 -3.37 15.09
N GLU A 249 -15.30 -2.05 14.94
CA GLU A 249 -15.34 -1.37 13.64
C GLU A 249 -13.95 -1.01 13.12
N ILE A 250 -12.91 -1.12 13.97
CA ILE A 250 -11.54 -0.77 13.60
C ILE A 250 -10.68 -2.03 13.47
N TRP A 251 -10.95 -3.05 14.27
CA TRP A 251 -10.13 -4.24 14.39
C TRP A 251 -10.90 -5.53 14.08
N GLY A 252 -10.17 -6.55 13.65
CA GLY A 252 -10.72 -7.88 13.40
C GLY A 252 -11.43 -7.97 12.04
N PRO A 253 -12.49 -8.77 11.92
CA PRO A 253 -13.13 -9.06 10.63
C PRO A 253 -13.64 -7.84 9.86
N LYS A 254 -14.05 -6.77 10.57
CA LYS A 254 -14.48 -5.51 9.96
C LYS A 254 -13.35 -4.50 9.77
N GLY A 255 -12.17 -4.76 10.34
CA GLY A 255 -11.00 -3.88 10.26
C GLY A 255 -10.38 -3.90 8.87
N TYR A 256 -11.15 -3.55 7.85
CA TYR A 256 -10.74 -3.48 6.45
C TYR A 256 -10.93 -2.04 6.00
N PHE A 257 -9.88 -1.40 5.50
CA PHE A 257 -9.86 0.02 5.22
C PHE A 257 -9.40 0.26 3.78
N PHE A 258 -10.26 0.85 2.96
CA PHE A 258 -9.77 1.52 1.77
C PHE A 258 -9.11 2.83 2.17
N ALA A 259 -8.09 3.24 1.42
CA ALA A 259 -7.34 4.45 1.68
C ALA A 259 -7.23 5.27 0.40
N GLU A 260 -8.33 5.87 -0.04
CA GLU A 260 -8.37 6.75 -1.21
C GLU A 260 -8.60 8.22 -0.84
N ASN A 261 -8.12 9.13 -1.70
CA ASN A 261 -8.47 10.55 -1.66
C ASN A 261 -8.54 11.17 -3.06
N GLY A 262 -9.16 10.47 -3.99
CA GLY A 262 -9.20 10.90 -5.38
C GLY A 262 -9.35 9.75 -6.35
N THR A 263 -9.71 10.09 -7.59
CA THR A 263 -10.03 9.12 -8.64
C THR A 263 -9.41 9.58 -9.94
N HIS A 264 -8.98 8.65 -10.79
CA HIS A 264 -8.45 8.98 -12.11
C HIS A 264 -8.84 7.92 -13.15
N LYS A 265 -8.87 8.35 -14.42
CA LYS A 265 -8.91 7.46 -15.58
C LYS A 265 -7.49 7.29 -16.12
N TRP A 266 -7.07 6.06 -16.42
CA TRP A 266 -5.70 5.80 -16.87
C TRP A 266 -5.35 6.51 -18.19
N SER A 267 -6.30 6.64 -19.11
CA SER A 267 -6.07 7.38 -20.37
C SER A 267 -5.87 8.89 -20.15
N GLU A 268 -6.51 9.47 -19.13
CA GLU A 268 -6.33 10.88 -18.78
C GLU A 268 -4.95 11.11 -18.18
N ILE A 269 -4.51 10.25 -17.25
CA ILE A 269 -3.16 10.30 -16.69
C ILE A 269 -2.11 10.10 -17.79
N SER A 270 -2.31 9.13 -18.70
CA SER A 270 -1.42 8.90 -19.84
C SER A 270 -1.30 10.15 -20.74
N THR A 271 -2.43 10.80 -21.02
CA THR A 271 -2.47 12.07 -21.76
C THR A 271 -1.71 13.18 -21.03
N LEU A 272 -1.91 13.32 -19.72
CA LEU A 272 -1.25 14.35 -18.91
C LEU A 272 0.27 14.14 -18.85
N ILE A 273 0.72 12.89 -18.67
CA ILE A 273 2.14 12.53 -18.69
C ILE A 273 2.76 12.84 -20.06
N ALA A 274 2.11 12.49 -21.17
CA ALA A 274 2.62 12.79 -22.51
C ALA A 274 2.74 14.31 -22.75
N LYS A 275 1.72 15.08 -22.35
CA LYS A 275 1.74 16.55 -22.41
C LYS A 275 2.87 17.15 -21.59
N GLU A 276 3.06 16.67 -20.36
CA GLU A 276 4.09 17.18 -19.46
C GLU A 276 5.50 16.78 -19.95
N ALA A 277 5.69 15.56 -20.45
CA ALA A 277 6.94 15.12 -21.05
C ALA A 277 7.32 15.97 -22.28
N LYS A 278 6.35 16.27 -23.16
CA LYS A 278 6.57 17.18 -24.31
C LYS A 278 6.92 18.60 -23.84
N LYS A 279 6.18 19.13 -22.85
CA LYS A 279 6.43 20.45 -22.27
C LYS A 279 7.84 20.55 -21.64
N GLN A 280 8.34 19.48 -21.03
CA GLN A 280 9.71 19.38 -20.51
C GLN A 280 10.76 19.11 -21.60
N GLY A 281 10.38 18.99 -22.87
CA GLY A 281 11.31 18.74 -23.99
C GLY A 281 11.84 17.31 -24.07
N LEU A 282 11.19 16.36 -23.40
CA LEU A 282 11.66 14.97 -23.26
C LEU A 282 11.18 14.07 -24.40
N ILE A 283 10.07 14.44 -25.07
CA ILE A 283 9.49 13.78 -26.24
C ILE A 283 8.95 14.82 -27.22
N ASN A 284 8.78 14.44 -28.48
CA ASN A 284 8.36 15.36 -29.55
C ASN A 284 6.83 15.49 -29.73
N SER A 285 6.06 14.56 -29.15
CA SER A 285 4.61 14.46 -29.31
C SER A 285 3.93 14.26 -27.96
N ASP A 286 2.70 14.75 -27.83
CA ASP A 286 1.80 14.58 -26.68
C ASP A 286 0.65 13.62 -27.02
N GLU A 287 0.79 12.87 -28.11
CA GLU A 287 -0.16 11.84 -28.51
C GLU A 287 -0.22 10.69 -27.51
N THR A 288 -1.40 10.07 -27.43
CA THR A 288 -1.60 8.78 -26.80
C THR A 288 -1.83 7.71 -27.84
N LYS A 289 -1.35 6.48 -27.60
CA LYS A 289 -1.59 5.34 -28.49
C LYS A 289 -1.95 4.10 -27.70
N VAL A 290 -2.74 3.22 -28.32
CA VAL A 290 -3.02 1.92 -27.75
C VAL A 290 -1.72 1.12 -27.67
N LEU A 291 -1.43 0.60 -26.49
CA LEU A 291 -0.37 -0.38 -26.24
C LEU A 291 -1.03 -1.74 -26.04
N ASP A 292 -0.46 -2.76 -26.67
CA ASP A 292 -0.94 -4.12 -26.50
C ASP A 292 -0.78 -4.57 -25.03
N VAL A 293 -1.77 -5.30 -24.51
CA VAL A 293 -1.78 -5.69 -23.09
C VAL A 293 -0.68 -6.69 -22.77
N ASP A 294 -0.36 -7.61 -23.69
CA ASP A 294 0.69 -8.61 -23.50
C ASP A 294 2.06 -7.91 -23.55
N GLU A 295 2.26 -6.98 -24.48
CA GLU A 295 3.47 -6.14 -24.54
C GLU A 295 3.66 -5.34 -23.24
N ALA A 296 2.59 -4.73 -22.72
CA ALA A 296 2.63 -3.95 -21.50
C ALA A 296 2.98 -4.84 -20.29
N GLN A 297 2.33 -6.01 -20.20
CA GLN A 297 2.55 -6.97 -19.13
C GLN A 297 3.95 -7.59 -19.17
N GLU A 298 4.49 -7.92 -20.34
CA GLU A 298 5.86 -8.45 -20.47
C GLU A 298 6.89 -7.47 -19.89
N LYS A 299 6.66 -6.17 -20.11
CA LYS A 299 7.59 -5.12 -19.67
C LYS A 299 7.54 -4.83 -18.17
N LEU A 300 6.35 -4.63 -17.61
CA LEU A 300 6.18 -4.11 -16.23
C LEU A 300 5.31 -4.99 -15.33
N GLY A 301 4.93 -6.18 -15.80
CA GLY A 301 4.08 -7.12 -15.08
C GLY A 301 2.74 -6.50 -14.69
N PHE A 302 2.33 -6.74 -13.44
CA PHE A 302 1.08 -6.20 -12.89
C PHE A 302 1.01 -4.66 -12.95
N GLN A 303 2.14 -3.93 -12.88
CA GLN A 303 2.09 -2.47 -12.91
C GLN A 303 1.48 -1.95 -14.22
N ALA A 304 1.86 -2.52 -15.35
CA ALA A 304 1.27 -2.14 -16.64
C ALA A 304 -0.12 -2.74 -16.84
N LEU A 305 -0.33 -3.99 -16.39
CA LEU A 305 -1.63 -4.65 -16.46
C LEU A 305 -2.71 -3.83 -15.73
N SER A 306 -2.34 -3.22 -14.60
CA SER A 306 -3.22 -2.39 -13.78
C SER A 306 -3.82 -1.19 -14.53
N TRP A 307 -3.15 -0.67 -15.55
CA TRP A 307 -3.68 0.42 -16.39
C TRP A 307 -4.91 -0.01 -17.19
N GLY A 308 -5.04 -1.32 -17.44
CA GLY A 308 -6.14 -1.94 -18.17
C GLY A 308 -7.24 -2.54 -17.29
N LEU A 309 -7.16 -2.46 -15.96
CA LEU A 309 -8.15 -3.05 -15.05
C LEU A 309 -8.86 -1.96 -14.25
N ASN A 310 -10.07 -2.20 -13.76
CA ASN A 310 -10.77 -1.27 -12.87
C ASN A 310 -10.51 -1.59 -11.39
N SER A 311 -10.34 -0.55 -10.56
CA SER A 311 -10.18 -0.68 -9.11
C SER A 311 -10.80 0.54 -8.41
N ARG A 312 -12.06 0.40 -7.98
CA ARG A 312 -12.82 1.47 -7.32
C ARG A 312 -13.40 0.98 -6.00
N GLY A 313 -13.10 1.66 -4.90
CA GLY A 313 -13.59 1.37 -3.57
C GLY A 313 -13.73 2.62 -2.71
N ASP A 314 -14.90 2.83 -2.11
CA ASP A 314 -15.16 4.01 -1.29
C ASP A 314 -14.56 3.85 0.13
N ALA A 315 -13.62 4.73 0.49
CA ALA A 315 -12.99 4.74 1.81
C ALA A 315 -13.85 5.49 2.85
N LYS A 316 -14.76 4.79 3.53
CA LYS A 316 -15.69 5.37 4.49
C LYS A 316 -15.23 5.14 5.94
N ARG A 317 -14.65 3.98 6.24
CA ARG A 317 -14.35 3.51 7.60
C ARG A 317 -13.30 4.37 8.30
N ALA A 318 -12.17 4.64 7.64
CA ALA A 318 -11.09 5.47 8.20
C ALA A 318 -11.57 6.90 8.52
N ARG A 319 -12.37 7.48 7.61
CA ARG A 319 -12.94 8.83 7.80
C ARG A 319 -13.89 8.87 8.99
N LYS A 320 -14.73 7.85 9.15
CA LYS A 320 -15.74 7.76 10.21
C LYS A 320 -15.15 7.49 11.58
N TYR A 321 -14.28 6.49 11.72
CA TYR A 321 -13.85 5.97 13.02
C TYR A 321 -12.47 6.46 13.48
N LEU A 322 -11.65 6.97 12.56
CA LEU A 322 -10.31 7.49 12.88
C LEU A 322 -10.19 9.00 12.62
N GLY A 323 -11.21 9.62 12.04
CA GLY A 323 -11.17 11.02 11.64
C GLY A 323 -10.11 11.32 10.58
N TRP A 324 -9.75 10.31 9.76
CA TRP A 324 -8.75 10.45 8.71
C TRP A 324 -9.20 11.51 7.69
N LYS A 325 -8.35 12.53 7.50
CA LYS A 325 -8.58 13.68 6.62
C LYS A 325 -7.36 13.90 5.75
N PRO A 326 -7.27 13.19 4.61
CA PRO A 326 -6.16 13.37 3.66
C PRO A 326 -6.16 14.80 3.09
N THR A 327 -4.98 15.40 2.96
CA THR A 327 -4.80 16.82 2.56
C THR A 327 -3.64 17.06 1.62
N SER A 328 -2.93 16.00 1.21
CA SER A 328 -1.80 16.12 0.31
C SER A 328 -2.23 16.62 -1.09
N PRO A 329 -1.30 17.19 -1.89
CA PRO A 329 -1.57 17.61 -3.27
C PRO A 329 -2.13 16.47 -4.12
N SER A 330 -2.89 16.82 -5.15
CA SER A 330 -3.49 15.85 -6.07
C SER A 330 -2.45 15.08 -6.91
N LEU A 331 -2.89 13.97 -7.51
CA LEU A 331 -2.05 13.19 -8.42
C LEU A 331 -1.56 14.03 -9.60
N GLU A 332 -2.45 14.84 -10.17
CA GLU A 332 -2.20 15.72 -11.30
C GLU A 332 -1.14 16.77 -10.98
N GLU A 333 -1.17 17.34 -9.77
CA GLU A 333 -0.17 18.30 -9.30
C GLU A 333 1.22 17.68 -9.13
N TRP A 334 1.30 16.36 -8.88
CA TRP A 334 2.56 15.63 -8.72
C TRP A 334 3.17 15.13 -10.05
N LEU A 335 2.38 15.00 -11.12
CA LEU A 335 2.85 14.45 -12.41
C LEU A 335 4.12 15.13 -12.98
N PRO A 336 4.30 16.46 -12.91
CA PRO A 336 5.53 17.09 -13.39
C PRO A 336 6.80 16.59 -12.71
N GLU A 337 6.75 16.38 -11.39
CA GLU A 337 7.86 15.82 -10.63
C GLU A 337 8.10 14.36 -11.02
N ALA A 338 7.04 13.55 -11.12
CA ALA A 338 7.14 12.15 -11.51
C ALA A 338 7.82 11.98 -12.87
N VAL A 339 7.43 12.78 -13.87
CA VAL A 339 8.05 12.78 -15.21
C VAL A 339 9.53 13.17 -15.13
N GLN A 340 9.86 14.20 -14.35
CA GLN A 340 11.24 14.67 -14.22
C GLN A 340 12.14 13.63 -13.54
N VAL A 341 11.66 12.97 -12.48
CA VAL A 341 12.38 11.90 -11.78
C VAL A 341 12.66 10.74 -12.72
N GLU A 342 11.67 10.31 -13.51
CA GLU A 342 11.88 9.22 -14.48
C GLU A 342 12.83 9.61 -15.61
N ALA A 343 12.77 10.85 -16.09
CA ALA A 343 13.69 11.34 -17.10
C ALA A 343 15.15 11.29 -16.62
N ARG A 344 15.43 11.72 -15.38
CA ARG A 344 16.77 11.60 -14.77
C ARG A 344 17.20 10.15 -14.64
N ARG A 345 16.32 9.27 -14.16
CA ARG A 345 16.62 7.83 -14.00
C ARG A 345 16.96 7.16 -15.35
N LEU A 346 16.35 7.62 -16.43
CA LEU A 346 16.60 7.17 -17.79
C LEU A 346 17.74 7.93 -18.50
N ASN A 347 18.46 8.82 -17.81
CA ASN A 347 19.53 9.66 -18.36
C ASN A 347 19.09 10.53 -19.56
N LYS A 348 17.84 11.02 -19.55
CA LYS A 348 17.29 11.91 -20.58
C LYS A 348 17.52 13.39 -20.28
N ILE A 349 17.83 13.74 -19.02
CA ILE A 349 18.19 15.09 -18.53
C ILE A 349 19.22 15.02 -17.41
#